data_AF-A0A376RS14-F1
#
_entry.id   AF-A0A376RS14-F1
#
_cell.length_a   1.000
_cell.length_b   1.000
_cell.length_c   1.000
_cell.angle_alpha   90.00
_cell.angle_beta   90.00
_cell.angle_gamma   90.00
#
_symmetry.space_group_name_H-M   'P 1'
#
loop_
_entity.id
_entity.type
_entity.pdbx_description
1 polymer ?
#
loop_
_entity_poly.entity_id
_entity_poly.type
_entity_poly.pdbx_seq_one_letter_code
_entity_poly.pdbx_strand_id
1 'polypeptide(L)' 'MYFLPAIRGKGLAKKLALMAMEQAREMGFKRCYLETTAFLKEAIGLYEHLGFQHIDYALGCTGHVDCEVRMLREL' A
#
# COMPACT_ATOMS: atom_id res chain seq x y z
N MET A 1 -1.63 3.43 5.88
CA MET A 1 -0.67 4.22 6.69
C MET A 1 -1.32 5.53 7.10
N TYR A 2 -1.12 6.01 8.33
CA TYR A 2 -1.74 7.25 8.82
C TYR A 2 -0.69 8.29 9.17
N PHE A 3 -0.91 9.53 8.73
CA PHE A 3 -0.10 10.70 9.06
C PHE A 3 -1.00 11.81 9.56
N LEU A 4 -0.56 12.51 10.61
CA LEU A 4 -1.22 13.73 11.08
C LEU A 4 -1.27 14.76 9.95
N PRO A 5 -2.35 15.57 9.84
CA PRO A 5 -2.49 16.57 8.77
C PRO A 5 -1.26 17.48 8.64
N ALA A 6 -0.67 17.90 9.76
CA ALA A 6 0.49 18.79 9.82
C ALA A 6 1.77 18.27 9.13
N ILE A 7 1.83 16.96 8.85
CA ILE A 7 3.01 16.32 8.24
C ILE A 7 2.71 15.66 6.88
N ARG A 8 1.48 15.78 6.36
CA ARG A 8 1.11 15.32 5.02
C ARG A 8 1.78 16.18 3.93
N GLY A 9 1.85 15.66 2.72
CA GLY A 9 2.46 16.35 1.57
C GLY A 9 4.00 16.44 1.60
N LYS A 10 4.66 15.99 2.67
CA LYS A 10 6.13 16.06 2.83
C LYS A 10 6.88 14.81 2.34
N GLY A 11 6.24 13.95 1.54
CA GLY A 11 6.83 12.70 1.04
C GLY A 11 7.10 11.60 2.08
N LEU A 12 6.68 11.79 3.34
CA LEU A 12 6.93 10.85 4.42
C LEU A 12 6.28 9.47 4.22
N ALA A 13 5.08 9.44 3.63
CA ALA A 13 4.39 8.18 3.32
C ALA A 13 5.17 7.34 2.30
N LYS A 14 5.72 7.97 1.25
CA LYS A 14 6.58 7.31 0.27
C LYS A 14 7.82 6.74 0.93
N LYS A 15 8.49 7.55 1.77
CA LYS A 15 9.69 7.11 2.51
C LYS A 15 9.38 5.91 3.41
N LEU A 16 8.31 5.98 4.19
CA LEU A 16 7.91 4.90 5.10
C LEU A 16 7.59 3.60 4.35
N ALA A 17 6.81 3.69 3.26
CA ALA A 17 6.47 2.53 2.44
C ALA A 17 7.73 1.87 1.84
N LEU A 18 8.66 2.66 1.29
CA LEU A 18 9.90 2.12 0.73
C LEU A 18 10.76 1.42 1.79
N MET A 19 10.91 2.03 2.97
CA MET A 19 11.66 1.40 4.08
C MET A 19 11.02 0.06 4.51
N ALA A 20 9.70 0.03 4.64
CA ALA A 20 8.99 -1.21 5.02
C ALA A 20 9.12 -2.30 3.94
N MET A 21 9.03 -1.93 2.66
CA MET A 21 9.16 -2.87 1.54
C MET A 21 10.59 -3.39 1.39
N GLU A 22 11.60 -2.56 1.60
CA GLU A 22 13.00 -3.00 1.61
C GLU A 22 13.25 -4.00 2.73
N GLN A 23 12.77 -3.70 3.95
CA GLN A 23 12.88 -4.64 5.06
C GLN A 23 12.17 -5.97 4.76
N ALA A 24 11.00 -5.93 4.13
CA ALA A 24 10.29 -7.13 3.72
C ALA A 24 11.08 -7.95 2.67
N ARG A 25 11.75 -7.30 1.71
CA ARG A 25 12.65 -7.99 0.76
C ARG A 25 13.78 -8.70 1.50
N GLU A 26 14.43 -8.04 2.46
CA GLU A 26 15.51 -8.62 3.26
C GLU A 26 15.05 -9.84 4.07
N MET A 27 13.81 -9.82 4.55
CA MET A 27 13.19 -10.95 5.26
C MET A 27 12.74 -12.09 4.33
N GLY A 28 12.93 -11.96 3.01
CA GLY A 28 12.62 -12.99 2.02
C GLY A 28 11.20 -12.96 1.47
N PHE A 29 10.39 -11.95 1.82
CA PHE A 29 9.07 -11.78 1.21
C PHE A 29 9.21 -11.45 -0.28
N LYS A 30 8.26 -11.95 -1.08
CA LYS A 30 8.25 -11.79 -2.54
C LYS A 30 7.24 -10.78 -3.03
N ARG A 31 6.21 -10.50 -2.23
CA ARG A 31 5.09 -9.66 -2.63
C ARG A 31 4.62 -8.81 -1.46
N CYS A 32 4.17 -7.61 -1.77
CA CYS A 32 3.46 -6.73 -0.85
C CYS A 32 2.04 -6.55 -1.37
N TYR A 33 1.08 -6.94 -0.54
CA TYR A 33 -0.34 -6.82 -0.82
C TYR A 33 -0.94 -5.77 0.10
N LEU A 34 -1.86 -4.97 -0.42
CA LEU A 34 -2.63 -4.02 0.36
C LEU A 34 -4.08 -3.95 -0.08
N GLU A 35 -4.91 -3.48 0.85
CA GLU A 35 -6.31 -3.18 0.63
C GLU A 35 -6.58 -1.76 1.13
N THR A 36 -7.43 -1.04 0.41
CA THR A 36 -7.80 0.33 0.75
C THR A 36 -9.19 0.66 0.23
N THR A 37 -9.72 1.81 0.64
CA THR A 37 -11.02 2.29 0.20
C THR A 37 -10.88 3.19 -1.02
N ALA A 38 -11.87 3.16 -1.91
CA ALA A 38 -11.84 3.96 -3.13
C ALA A 38 -11.81 5.47 -2.88
N PHE A 39 -12.17 5.92 -1.67
CA PHE A 39 -12.16 7.33 -1.25
C PHE A 39 -10.75 7.88 -1.00
N LEU A 40 -9.77 7.02 -0.70
CA LEU A 40 -8.41 7.44 -0.35
C LEU A 40 -7.54 7.64 -1.60
N LYS A 41 -7.93 8.57 -2.47
CA LYS A 41 -7.30 8.78 -3.80
C LYS A 41 -5.81 9.08 -3.71
N GLU A 42 -5.36 9.86 -2.75
CA GLU A 42 -3.94 10.17 -2.56
C GLU A 42 -3.12 8.95 -2.15
N ALA A 43 -3.72 8.04 -1.37
CA ALA A 43 -3.07 6.79 -0.99
C ALA A 43 -2.95 5.87 -2.21
N ILE A 44 -4.03 5.72 -2.98
CA ILE A 44 -4.03 4.92 -4.22
C ILE A 44 -2.96 5.43 -5.18
N GLY A 45 -2.93 6.73 -5.49
CA GLY A 45 -1.92 7.31 -6.37
C GLY A 45 -0.49 7.14 -5.85
N LEU A 46 -0.28 7.21 -4.53
CA LEU A 46 1.02 6.88 -3.93
C LEU A 46 1.43 5.43 -4.22
N TYR A 47 0.52 4.47 -4.03
CA TYR A 47 0.81 3.06 -4.25
C TYR A 47 1.05 2.75 -5.72
N GLU A 48 0.26 3.32 -6.64
CA GLU A 48 0.51 3.23 -8.08
C GLU A 48 1.90 3.75 -8.45
N HIS A 49 2.29 4.92 -7.92
CA HIS A 49 3.62 5.48 -8.15
C HIS A 49 4.75 4.63 -7.55
N LEU A 50 4.46 3.86 -6.50
CA LEU A 50 5.39 2.89 -5.92
C LEU A 50 5.45 1.58 -6.71
N GLY A 51 4.65 1.41 -7.76
CA GLY A 51 4.64 0.22 -8.62
C GLY A 51 3.69 -0.87 -8.15
N PHE A 52 2.72 -0.55 -7.30
CA PHE A 52 1.59 -1.44 -7.05
C PHE A 52 0.64 -1.44 -8.24
N GLN A 53 0.09 -2.61 -8.53
CA GLN A 53 -0.90 -2.83 -9.58
C GLN A 53 -2.22 -3.23 -8.94
N HIS A 54 -3.33 -2.74 -9.49
CA HIS A 54 -4.67 -3.16 -9.07
C HIS A 54 -4.89 -4.64 -9.41
N ILE A 55 -5.58 -5.35 -8.51
CA ILE A 55 -6.04 -6.72 -8.71
C ILE A 55 -7.52 -6.86 -8.37
N ASP A 56 -8.21 -7.76 -9.06
CA ASP A 56 -9.67 -7.88 -8.97
C ASP A 56 -10.15 -8.79 -7.82
N TYR A 57 -9.21 -9.36 -7.04
CA TYR A 57 -9.51 -10.34 -6.00
C TYR A 57 -8.67 -10.10 -4.75
N ALA A 58 -9.20 -10.51 -3.60
CA ALA A 58 -8.47 -10.47 -2.34
C ALA A 58 -7.45 -11.61 -2.27
N LEU A 59 -6.26 -11.31 -1.75
CA LEU A 59 -5.28 -12.34 -1.42
C LEU A 59 -5.48 -12.83 0.01
N GLY A 60 -6.00 -14.04 0.14
CA GLY A 60 -6.25 -14.69 1.42
C GLY A 60 -7.58 -14.30 2.06
N CYS A 61 -7.77 -14.67 3.32
CA CYS A 61 -8.99 -14.41 4.08
C CYS A 61 -8.79 -13.21 5.02
N THR A 62 -8.60 -12.01 4.47
CA THR A 62 -8.25 -10.80 5.25
C THR A 62 -9.38 -10.30 6.17
N GLY A 63 -10.63 -10.65 5.86
CA GLY A 63 -11.80 -10.24 6.65
C GLY A 63 -12.21 -8.78 6.46
N HIS A 64 -11.55 -8.03 5.57
CA HIS A 64 -12.00 -6.69 5.23
C HIS A 64 -13.17 -6.76 4.24
N VAL A 65 -14.29 -6.16 4.65
CA VAL A 65 -15.50 -6.07 3.83
C VAL A 65 -15.66 -4.69 3.18
N ASP A 66 -15.05 -3.67 3.77
CA ASP A 66 -15.19 -2.26 3.35
C ASP A 66 -14.01 -1.74 2.50
N CYS A 67 -13.09 -2.62 2.08
CA CYS A 67 -11.99 -2.24 1.19
C CYS A 67 -12.30 -2.67 -0.24
N GLU A 68 -12.63 -1.72 -1.10
CA GLU A 68 -12.98 -2.01 -2.49
C GLU A 68 -11.75 -2.12 -3.39
N VAL A 69 -10.65 -1.47 -3.02
CA VAL A 69 -9.42 -1.40 -3.82
C VAL A 69 -8.37 -2.35 -3.26
N ARG A 70 -7.81 -3.19 -4.13
CA ARG A 70 -6.84 -4.22 -3.80
C ARG A 70 -5.66 -4.06 -4.73
N MET A 71 -4.46 -4.05 -4.18
CA MET A 71 -3.26 -3.83 -4.97
C MET A 71 -2.12 -4.75 -4.55
N LEU A 72 -1.30 -5.15 -5.53
CA LEU A 72 -0.17 -6.05 -5.36
C LEU A 72 1.07 -5.45 -6.00
N ARG A 73 2.22 -5.64 -5.34
CA ARG A 73 3.54 -5.31 -5.86
C ARG A 73 4.48 -6.49 -5.63
N GLU A 74 5.20 -6.90 -6.67
CA GLU A 74 6.36 -7.78 -6.50
C GLU A 74 7.47 -7.00 -5.77
N LEU A 75 8.00 -7.59 -4.71
CA LEU A 75 8.93 -6.93 -3.81
C LEU A 75 10.34 -6.89 -4.35
#